data_AF-A0A969PDH6-F1
#
_entry.id   AF-A0A969PDH6-F1
#
_cell.length_a   1.000
_cell.length_b   1.000
_cell.length_c   1.000
_cell.angle_alpha   90.00
_cell.angle_beta   90.00
_cell.angle_gamma   90.00
#
_symmetry.space_group_name_H-M   'P 1'
#
loop_
_entity.id
_entity.type
_entity.pdbx_description
1 polymer ?
#
loop_
_entity_poly.entity_id
_entity_poly.type
_entity_poly.pdbx_seq_one_letter_code
_entity_poly.pdbx_strand_id
1 'polypeptide(L)'
;MSLPINLINEAARHLEEQEEALRIKKVLFCLCKKYWENNLIILNAFSVTDLLGEIWSSYTTLDDFKTALVKLIKTLNRPNIYTEVGKVVFHCISKLYKYVDKENQQTAIVVQSIDNNILNSVALKLQSHQEKSRIKR
;
A
#
# COMPACT_ATOMS: atom_id res chain seq x y z
N MET A 1 6.31 -7.95 2.03
CA MET A 1 5.75 -6.74 2.66
C MET A 1 4.31 -7.07 3.04
N SER A 2 4.03 -7.26 4.32
CA SER A 2 2.68 -7.70 4.75
C SER A 2 1.80 -6.49 4.97
N LEU A 3 0.70 -6.38 4.23
CA LEU A 3 -0.28 -5.32 4.43
C LEU A 3 -1.27 -5.74 5.54
N PRO A 4 -1.63 -4.87 6.48
CA PRO A 4 -2.64 -5.18 7.51
C PRO A 4 -3.99 -5.57 6.88
N ILE A 5 -4.53 -6.74 7.29
CA ILE A 5 -5.78 -7.29 6.74
C ILE A 5 -6.98 -6.36 6.91
N ASN A 6 -7.01 -5.57 7.98
CA ASN A 6 -8.06 -4.58 8.22
C ASN A 6 -8.09 -3.47 7.16
N LEU A 7 -6.94 -3.08 6.60
CA LEU A 7 -6.88 -2.08 5.53
C LEU A 7 -7.40 -2.66 4.21
N ILE A 8 -7.10 -3.93 3.94
CA ILE A 8 -7.64 -4.64 2.77
C ILE A 8 -9.16 -4.76 2.89
N ASN A 9 -9.67 -5.15 4.06
CA ASN A 9 -11.11 -5.27 4.30
C ASN A 9 -11.84 -3.92 4.15
N GLU A 10 -11.25 -2.84 4.67
CA GLU A 10 -11.83 -1.50 4.52
C GLU A 10 -11.85 -1.05 3.05
N ALA A 11 -10.75 -1.29 2.33
CA ALA A 11 -10.68 -1.01 0.90
C ALA A 11 -11.69 -1.85 0.11
N ALA A 12 -11.86 -3.13 0.44
CA ALA A 12 -12.84 -4.01 -0.17
C ALA A 12 -14.27 -3.48 0.04
N ARG A 13 -14.62 -3.16 1.28
CA ARG A 13 -15.94 -2.59 1.61
C ARG A 13 -16.23 -1.32 0.82
N HIS A 14 -15.29 -0.39 0.79
CA HIS A 14 -15.44 0.87 0.05
C HIS A 14 -15.67 0.65 -1.45
N LEU A 15 -15.07 -0.39 -2.03
CA LEU A 15 -15.26 -0.74 -3.45
C LEU A 15 -16.59 -1.45 -3.71
N GLU A 16 -17.07 -2.26 -2.77
CA GLU A 16 -18.36 -2.95 -2.85
C GLU A 16 -19.57 -2.02 -2.65
N GLU A 17 -19.39 -0.90 -1.93
CA GLU A 17 -20.43 0.13 -1.72
C GLU A 17 -20.61 1.08 -2.92
N GLN A 18 -19.75 1.00 -3.94
CA GLN A 18 -19.88 1.84 -5.14
C GLN A 18 -21.05 1.38 -6.01
N GLU A 19 -21.72 2.32 -6.67
CA GLU A 19 -22.76 2.02 -7.69
C GLU A 19 -22.24 1.02 -8.75
N GLU A 20 -20.95 1.11 -9.06
CA GLU A 20 -20.26 0.31 -10.07
C GLU A 20 -19.57 -0.95 -9.53
N ALA A 21 -19.98 -1.46 -8.36
CA ALA A 21 -19.35 -2.57 -7.65
C ALA A 21 -19.10 -3.81 -8.53
N LEU A 22 -20.06 -4.20 -9.38
CA LEU A 22 -19.88 -5.34 -10.28
C LEU A 22 -18.79 -5.07 -11.33
N ARG A 23 -18.77 -3.88 -11.94
CA ARG A 23 -17.74 -3.51 -12.93
C ARG A 23 -16.36 -3.43 -12.28
N ILE A 24 -16.29 -2.88 -11.07
CA ILE A 24 -15.08 -2.87 -10.23
C ILE A 24 -14.58 -4.30 -10.02
N LYS A 25 -15.45 -5.21 -9.56
CA LYS A 25 -15.09 -6.60 -9.30
C LYS A 25 -14.54 -7.30 -10.55
N LYS A 26 -15.14 -7.06 -11.72
CA LYS A 26 -14.64 -7.59 -13.00
C LYS A 26 -13.26 -7.06 -13.38
N VAL A 27 -13.00 -5.77 -13.14
CA VAL A 27 -11.66 -5.17 -13.36
C VAL A 27 -10.63 -5.82 -12.44
N LEU A 28 -10.92 -5.93 -11.14
CA LEU A 28 -10.03 -6.57 -10.17
C LEU A 28 -9.76 -8.04 -10.56
N PHE A 29 -10.83 -8.78 -10.87
CA PHE A 29 -10.74 -10.16 -11.31
C PHE A 29 -9.84 -10.31 -12.53
N CYS A 30 -10.02 -9.47 -13.56
CA CYS A 30 -9.23 -9.54 -14.78
C CYS A 30 -7.75 -9.22 -14.52
N LEU A 31 -7.46 -8.27 -13.63
CA LEU A 31 -6.08 -7.97 -13.23
C LEU A 31 -5.40 -9.15 -12.52
N CYS A 32 -6.14 -9.95 -11.77
CA CYS A 32 -5.66 -11.15 -11.10
C CYS A 32 -5.53 -12.33 -12.06
N LYS A 33 -6.63 -12.70 -12.73
CA LYS A 33 -6.78 -13.94 -13.50
C LYS A 33 -6.40 -13.83 -14.97
N LYS A 34 -6.11 -12.61 -15.45
CA LYS A 34 -5.62 -12.32 -16.81
C LYS A 34 -6.60 -12.65 -17.94
N TYR A 35 -7.89 -12.80 -17.63
CA TYR A 35 -8.96 -12.92 -18.62
C TYR A 35 -10.22 -12.20 -18.14
N TRP A 36 -11.12 -11.85 -19.08
CA TRP A 36 -12.37 -11.17 -18.78
C TRP A 36 -13.50 -12.17 -18.54
N GLU A 37 -14.02 -12.22 -17.32
CA GLU A 37 -15.11 -13.13 -16.95
C GLU A 37 -16.47 -12.44 -17.04
N ASN A 38 -17.48 -13.13 -17.57
CA ASN A 38 -18.87 -12.65 -17.61
C ASN A 38 -19.82 -13.48 -16.74
N ASN A 39 -19.43 -14.70 -16.37
CA ASN A 39 -20.23 -15.58 -15.53
C ASN A 39 -20.17 -15.12 -14.07
N LEU A 40 -21.33 -14.74 -13.53
CA LEU A 40 -21.46 -14.27 -12.14
C LEU A 40 -21.14 -15.37 -11.12
N ILE A 41 -21.36 -16.65 -11.44
CA ILE A 41 -21.03 -17.76 -10.54
C ILE A 41 -19.53 -17.81 -10.31
N ILE A 42 -18.75 -17.66 -11.39
CA ILE A 42 -17.28 -17.64 -11.32
C ILE A 42 -16.81 -16.40 -10.57
N LEU A 43 -17.36 -15.22 -10.88
CA LEU A 43 -17.02 -13.98 -10.18
C LEU A 43 -17.33 -14.05 -8.68
N ASN A 44 -18.44 -14.68 -8.29
CA ASN A 44 -18.86 -14.79 -6.90
C ASN A 44 -18.04 -15.78 -6.08
N ALA A 45 -17.27 -16.66 -6.72
CA ALA A 45 -16.31 -17.53 -6.03
C ALA A 45 -15.10 -16.76 -5.44
N PHE A 46 -14.91 -15.49 -5.82
CA PHE A 46 -13.83 -14.64 -5.32
C PHE A 46 -14.41 -13.43 -4.58
N SER A 47 -13.96 -13.18 -3.35
CA SER A 47 -14.30 -11.94 -2.64
C SER A 47 -13.46 -10.76 -3.14
N VAL A 48 -13.93 -9.53 -2.96
CA VAL A 48 -13.11 -8.34 -3.29
C VAL A 48 -11.86 -8.29 -2.42
N THR A 49 -11.96 -8.71 -1.15
CA THR A 49 -10.81 -8.85 -0.24
C THR A 49 -9.73 -9.77 -0.81
N ASP A 50 -10.11 -10.96 -1.32
CA ASP A 50 -9.14 -11.91 -1.89
C ASP A 50 -8.46 -11.34 -3.13
N LEU A 51 -9.26 -10.70 -4.01
CA LEU A 51 -8.74 -10.06 -5.21
C LEU A 51 -7.77 -8.92 -4.88
N LEU A 52 -8.04 -8.13 -3.84
CA LEU A 52 -7.12 -7.08 -3.38
C LEU A 52 -5.84 -7.66 -2.79
N GLY A 53 -5.92 -8.76 -2.03
CA GLY A 53 -4.74 -9.46 -1.52
C GLY A 53 -3.85 -10.02 -2.65
N GLU A 54 -4.47 -10.54 -3.70
CA GLU A 54 -3.75 -11.02 -4.89
C GLU A 54 -3.12 -9.87 -5.68
N ILE A 55 -3.82 -8.73 -5.85
CA ILE A 55 -3.24 -7.52 -6.45
C ILE A 55 -2.01 -7.06 -5.65
N TRP A 56 -2.12 -6.97 -4.33
CA TRP A 56 -1.02 -6.57 -3.46
C TRP A 56 0.20 -7.49 -3.62
N SER A 57 -0.04 -8.79 -3.78
CA SER A 57 1.02 -9.78 -3.97
C SER A 57 1.60 -9.77 -5.40
N SER A 58 0.82 -9.34 -6.39
CA SER A 58 1.19 -9.39 -7.82
C SER A 58 1.91 -8.14 -8.33
N TYR A 59 1.65 -6.98 -7.73
CA TYR A 59 2.22 -5.70 -8.18
C TYR A 59 3.08 -5.11 -7.07
N THR A 60 4.40 -5.07 -7.26
CA THR A 60 5.33 -4.60 -6.22
C THR A 60 5.22 -3.09 -5.99
N THR A 61 4.93 -2.32 -7.04
CA THR A 61 4.80 -0.86 -6.94
C THR A 61 3.44 -0.37 -7.41
N LEU A 62 3.06 0.83 -6.95
CA LEU A 62 1.84 1.49 -7.40
C LEU A 62 1.87 1.80 -8.91
N ASP A 63 3.06 2.03 -9.48
CA ASP A 63 3.21 2.33 -10.91
C ASP A 63 3.03 1.07 -11.78
N ASP A 64 3.51 -0.09 -11.31
CA ASP A 64 3.26 -1.38 -11.96
C ASP A 64 1.75 -1.66 -12.04
N PHE A 65 1.07 -1.46 -10.92
CA PHE A 65 -0.38 -1.60 -10.83
C PHE A 65 -1.09 -0.62 -11.79
N LYS A 66 -0.71 0.66 -11.77
CA LYS A 66 -1.26 1.70 -12.66
C LYS A 66 -1.12 1.31 -14.12
N THR A 67 0.07 0.85 -14.50
CA THR A 67 0.38 0.46 -15.88
C THR A 67 -0.49 -0.72 -16.31
N ALA A 68 -0.65 -1.73 -15.46
CA ALA A 68 -1.50 -2.88 -15.75
C ALA A 68 -2.99 -2.48 -15.89
N LEU A 69 -3.49 -1.64 -14.97
CA LEU A 69 -4.85 -1.14 -15.01
C LEU A 69 -5.16 -0.33 -16.27
N VAL A 70 -4.27 0.60 -16.64
CA VAL A 70 -4.43 1.42 -17.86
C VAL A 70 -4.40 0.54 -19.11
N LYS A 71 -3.50 -0.46 -19.17
CA LYS A 71 -3.46 -1.41 -20.28
C LYS A 71 -4.77 -2.18 -20.40
N LEU A 72 -5.28 -2.71 -19.29
CA LEU A 72 -6.56 -3.42 -19.26
C LEU A 72 -7.71 -2.54 -19.76
N ILE A 73 -7.89 -1.33 -19.21
CA ILE A 73 -9.01 -0.46 -19.58
C ILE A 73 -9.03 -0.15 -21.08
N LYS A 74 -7.84 0.03 -21.69
CA LYS A 74 -7.70 0.27 -23.13
C LYS A 74 -8.13 -0.91 -23.99
N THR A 75 -8.11 -2.13 -23.46
CA THR A 75 -8.54 -3.33 -24.21
C THR A 75 -10.03 -3.65 -24.03
N LEU A 76 -10.75 -2.95 -23.15
CA LEU A 76 -12.15 -3.21 -22.88
C LEU A 76 -13.08 -2.52 -23.88
N ASN A 77 -14.22 -3.15 -24.13
CA ASN A 77 -15.35 -2.50 -24.79
C ASN A 77 -15.85 -1.34 -23.92
N ARG A 78 -16.18 -0.20 -24.54
CA ARG A 78 -16.58 1.05 -23.84
C ARG A 78 -15.49 1.58 -22.87
N PRO A 79 -14.28 1.88 -23.36
CA PRO A 79 -13.16 2.30 -22.50
C PRO A 79 -13.47 3.57 -21.70
N ASN A 80 -14.36 4.45 -22.17
CA ASN A 80 -14.78 5.65 -21.44
C ASN A 80 -15.48 5.31 -20.11
N ILE A 81 -16.37 4.30 -20.10
CA ILE A 81 -17.05 3.85 -18.88
C ILE A 81 -16.02 3.23 -17.92
N TYR A 82 -15.16 2.36 -18.45
CA TYR A 82 -14.15 1.68 -17.64
C TYR A 82 -13.01 2.61 -17.18
N THR A 83 -12.84 3.77 -17.78
CA THR A 83 -11.93 4.80 -17.29
C THR A 83 -12.39 5.35 -15.95
N GLU A 84 -13.68 5.62 -15.77
CA GLU A 84 -14.22 6.08 -14.48
C GLU A 84 -14.14 4.98 -13.41
N VAL A 85 -14.51 3.75 -13.77
CA VAL A 85 -14.31 2.57 -12.89
C VAL A 85 -12.84 2.42 -12.49
N GLY A 86 -11.93 2.58 -13.46
CA GLY A 86 -10.50 2.53 -13.25
C GLY A 86 -9.98 3.59 -12.28
N LYS A 87 -10.49 4.83 -12.36
CA LYS A 87 -10.12 5.89 -11.42
C LYS A 87 -10.50 5.54 -9.98
N VAL A 88 -11.70 4.98 -9.77
CA VAL A 88 -12.15 4.54 -8.44
C VAL A 88 -11.25 3.44 -7.88
N VAL A 89 -10.98 2.42 -8.69
CA VAL A 89 -10.08 1.30 -8.35
C VAL A 89 -8.68 1.83 -8.01
N PHE A 90 -8.10 2.66 -8.88
CA PHE A 90 -6.77 3.24 -8.68
C PHE A 90 -6.69 4.10 -7.42
N HIS A 91 -7.69 4.95 -7.20
CA HIS A 91 -7.73 5.81 -6.02
C HIS A 91 -7.72 4.98 -4.73
N CYS A 92 -8.55 3.94 -4.66
CA CYS A 92 -8.62 3.04 -3.50
C CYS A 92 -7.27 2.35 -3.25
N ILE A 93 -6.72 1.68 -4.25
CA ILE A 93 -5.46 0.92 -4.12
C ILE A 93 -4.28 1.84 -3.84
N SER A 94 -4.25 3.05 -4.40
CA SER A 94 -3.19 4.03 -4.12
C SER A 94 -3.07 4.39 -2.64
N LYS A 95 -4.17 4.34 -1.88
CA LYS A 95 -4.13 4.59 -0.42
C LYS A 95 -3.41 3.46 0.31
N LEU A 96 -3.53 2.22 -0.18
CA LEU A 96 -2.86 1.05 0.40
C LEU A 96 -1.34 1.15 0.24
N TYR A 97 -0.85 1.47 -0.96
CA TYR A 97 0.60 1.67 -1.19
C TYR A 97 1.15 2.84 -0.37
N LYS A 98 0.43 3.96 -0.30
CA LYS A 98 0.84 5.13 0.50
C LYS A 98 0.91 4.84 2.00
N TYR A 99 0.08 3.94 2.52
CA TYR A 99 0.14 3.55 3.93
C TYR A 99 1.49 2.90 4.24
N VAL A 100 1.95 2.00 3.38
CA VAL A 100 3.21 1.28 3.54
C VAL A 100 4.41 2.21 3.37
N ASP A 101 4.37 3.15 2.43
CA ASP A 101 5.42 4.16 2.30
C ASP A 101 5.57 5.00 3.57
N LYS A 102 4.46 5.32 4.24
CA LYS A 102 4.48 6.06 5.51
C LYS A 102 5.00 5.22 6.68
N GLU A 103 4.62 3.94 6.75
CA GLU A 103 5.12 3.02 7.78
C GLU A 103 6.64 2.81 7.67
N ASN A 104 7.15 2.68 6.45
CA ASN A 104 8.59 2.58 6.18
C ASN A 104 9.35 3.87 6.54
N GLN A 105 8.72 5.05 6.41
CA GLN A 105 9.32 6.32 6.82
C GLN A 105 9.32 6.51 8.35
N GLN A 106 8.33 5.96 9.06
CA GLN A 106 8.23 6.07 10.51
C GLN A 106 9.27 5.20 11.25
N THR A 107 9.68 4.07 10.66
CA THR A 107 10.73 3.19 11.21
C THR A 107 12.15 3.74 11.02
N ALA A 108 12.39 4.59 10.02
CA ALA A 108 13.69 5.25 9.81
C ALA A 108 14.00 6.33 10.87
N ILE A 109 12.98 7.01 11.41
CA ILE A 109 13.16 8.10 12.38
C ILE A 109 13.66 7.57 13.75
N VAL A 110 13.25 6.36 14.14
CA VAL A 110 13.59 5.79 15.46
C VAL A 110 15.07 5.41 15.54
N VAL A 111 15.66 4.90 14.45
CA VAL A 111 17.07 4.50 14.42
C VAL A 111 18.00 5.72 14.53
N GLN A 112 17.70 6.82 13.82
CA GLN A 112 18.52 8.05 13.88
C GLN A 112 18.40 8.82 15.21
N SER A 113 17.29 8.69 15.94
CA SER A 113 17.13 9.33 17.26
C SER A 113 17.93 8.63 18.36
N ILE A 114 18.08 7.30 18.29
CA ILE A 114 18.83 6.51 19.28
C ILE A 114 20.33 6.83 19.23
N ASP A 115 20.91 6.90 18.03
CA ASP A 115 22.34 7.19 17.85
C ASP A 115 22.74 8.56 18.40
N ASN A 116 21.93 9.60 18.15
CA ASN A 116 22.18 10.95 18.65
C ASN A 116 22.10 11.02 20.18
N ASN A 117 21.18 10.29 20.80
CA ASN A 117 21.01 10.32 22.25
C ASN A 117 22.16 9.58 22.97
N ILE A 118 22.63 8.46 22.41
CA ILE A 118 23.78 7.72 22.94
C ILE A 118 25.05 8.56 22.82
N LEU A 119 25.31 9.16 21.66
CA LEU A 119 26.49 10.00 21.45
C LEU A 119 26.53 11.20 22.41
N ASN A 120 25.38 11.86 22.62
CA ASN A 120 25.26 12.96 23.58
C ASN A 120 25.49 12.49 25.03
N SER A 121 24.98 11.31 25.39
CA SER A 121 25.18 10.75 26.73
C SER A 121 26.64 10.37 27.01
N VAL A 122 27.37 9.92 26.00
CA VAL A 122 28.80 9.58 26.09
C VAL A 122 29.64 10.85 26.15
N ALA A 123 29.35 11.86 25.33
CA ALA A 123 30.02 13.15 25.34
C ALA A 123 29.90 13.85 26.71
N LEU A 124 28.70 13.85 27.30
CA LEU A 124 28.46 14.41 28.64
C LEU A 124 29.26 13.68 29.74
N LYS A 125 29.32 12.35 29.69
CA LYS A 125 30.11 11.55 30.64
C LYS A 125 31.61 11.85 30.53
N LEU A 126 32.14 11.98 29.31
CA LEU A 126 33.54 12.30 29.07
C LEU A 126 33.92 13.70 29.58
N GLN A 127 33.08 14.71 29.33
CA GLN A 127 33.32 16.07 29.85
C GLN A 127 33.34 16.12 31.38
N SER A 128 32.43 15.39 32.04
CA SER A 128 32.39 15.32 33.51
C SER A 128 33.61 14.61 34.12
N HIS A 129 34.25 13.71 33.37
CA HIS A 129 35.45 13.01 33.81
C HIS A 129 36.70 13.89 33.63
N GLN A 130 36.79 14.65 32.53
CA GLN A 130 37.90 15.57 32.28
C GLN A 130 37.94 16.77 33.25
N GLU A 131 36.78 17.25 33.70
CA GLU A 131 36.70 18.36 34.67
C GLU A 131 37.18 17.94 36.07
N LYS A 132 36.85 16.71 36.49
CA LYS A 132 37.27 16.16 37.79
C LYS A 132 38.77 15.88 37.88
N SER A 133 39.45 15.70 36.74
CA SER A 133 40.91 15.52 36.67
C SER A 133 41.69 16.83 36.70
N ARG A 134 41.08 17.98 36.35
CA ARG A 134 41.75 19.30 36.33
C ARG A 134 41.79 19.99 37.70
N ILE A 135 40.85 19.67 38.61
CA ILE A 135 40.71 20.33 39.92
C ILE A 135 41.70 19.77 40.98
N LYS A 136 42.52 18.76 40.63
CA LYS A 136 43.49 18.13 41.55
C LYS A 136 44.96 18.61 41.41
N ARG A 137 45.21 19.79 40.85
CA ARG A 137 46.56 20.39 40.83
C ARG A 137 46.62 21.69 41.60
#